data_AF-A0A3S4IBF2-F1
#
_entry.id   AF-A0A3S4IBF2-F1
#
_cell.length_a   1.000
_cell.length_b   1.000
_cell.length_c   1.000
_cell.angle_alpha   90.00
_cell.angle_beta   90.00
_cell.angle_gamma   90.00
#
_symmetry.space_group_name_H-M   'P 1'
#
loop_
_entity.id
_entity.type
_entity.pdbx_description
1 polymer ?
#
loop_
_entity_poly.entity_id
_entity_poly.type
_entity_poly.pdbx_seq_one_letter_code
_entity_poly.pdbx_strand_id
1 'polypeptide(L)' 'TWSQAMRRTILPQAGRVAVPPLSNTFISLVKDTSLAAAITVPEMFQAAQRIVATTYEPLILYVEAAALYLALSSV' A
#
# COMPACT_ATOMS: atom_id res chain seq x y z
N THR A 1 21.19 -31.57 18.58
CA THR A 1 21.69 -30.19 18.84
C THR A 1 20.54 -29.18 18.82
N TRP A 2 20.69 -28.04 19.49
CA TRP A 2 19.66 -26.99 19.60
C TRP A 2 19.15 -26.50 18.23
N SER A 3 20.06 -26.37 17.26
CA SER A 3 19.76 -26.04 15.87
C SER A 3 18.89 -27.08 15.15
N GLN A 4 19.07 -28.36 15.46
CA GLN A 4 18.25 -29.46 14.93
C GLN A 4 16.82 -29.42 15.47
N ALA A 5 16.65 -29.15 16.78
CA ALA A 5 15.34 -29.03 17.41
C ALA A 5 14.58 -27.80 16.90
N MET A 6 15.26 -26.67 16.73
CA MET A 6 14.68 -25.45 16.17
C MET A 6 14.16 -25.65 14.74
N ARG A 7 14.98 -26.23 13.85
CA ARG A 7 14.59 -26.46 12.44
C ARG A 7 13.50 -27.50 12.24
N ARG A 8 13.54 -28.61 12.99
CA ARG A 8 12.67 -29.77 12.72
C ARG A 8 11.39 -29.76 13.56
N THR A 9 11.39 -29.08 14.70
CA THR A 9 10.26 -29.13 15.64
C THR A 9 9.63 -27.76 15.81
N ILE A 10 10.41 -26.76 16.23
CA ILE A 10 9.85 -25.46 16.67
C ILE A 10 9.39 -24.61 15.49
N LEU A 11 10.23 -24.39 14.47
CA LEU A 11 9.86 -23.58 13.29
C LEU A 11 8.63 -24.11 12.52
N PRO A 12 8.52 -25.41 12.18
CA PRO A 12 7.34 -25.90 11.48
C PRO A 12 6.06 -25.86 12.34
N GLN A 13 6.17 -26.01 13.67
CA GLN A 13 5.03 -25.87 14.58
C GLN A 13 4.60 -24.39 14.71
N ALA A 14 5.56 -23.50 14.94
CA ALA A 14 5.33 -22.06 15.02
C ALA A 14 4.74 -21.51 13.71
N GLY A 15 5.25 -21.96 12.56
CA GLY A 15 4.71 -21.58 11.25
C GLY A 15 3.25 -21.96 11.07
N ARG A 16 2.84 -23.19 11.46
CA ARG A 16 1.43 -23.62 11.37
C ARG A 16 0.50 -22.80 12.26
N VAL A 17 0.97 -22.30 13.39
CA VAL A 17 0.19 -21.47 14.32
C VAL A 17 0.17 -20.00 13.89
N ALA A 18 1.28 -19.47 13.38
CA ALA A 18 1.43 -18.07 13.01
C ALA A 18 0.85 -17.74 11.62
N VAL A 19 0.87 -18.67 10.67
CA VAL A 19 0.40 -18.43 9.29
C VAL A 19 -1.08 -18.02 9.23
N PRO A 20 -2.04 -18.67 9.93
CA PRO A 20 -3.44 -18.27 9.89
C PRO A 20 -3.71 -16.81 10.35
N PRO A 21 -3.24 -16.36 11.54
CA PRO A 21 -3.46 -14.98 11.97
C PRO A 21 -2.69 -13.97 11.11
N LEU A 22 -1.46 -14.28 10.69
CA LEU A 22 -0.70 -13.40 9.79
C LEU A 22 -1.39 -13.22 8.44
N SER A 23 -1.99 -14.27 7.90
CA SER A 23 -2.77 -14.20 6.65
C SER A 23 -4.00 -13.32 6.81
N ASN A 24 -4.68 -13.41 7.95
CA ASN A 24 -5.84 -12.55 8.23
C ASN A 24 -5.43 -11.07 8.35
N THR A 25 -4.35 -10.78 9.07
CA THR A 25 -3.79 -9.42 9.17
C THR A 25 -3.32 -8.91 7.80
N PHE A 26 -2.67 -9.74 6.99
CA PHE A 26 -2.27 -9.39 5.63
C PHE A 26 -3.47 -9.00 4.77
N ILE A 27 -4.56 -9.78 4.81
CA ILE A 27 -5.80 -9.46 4.07
C ILE A 27 -6.40 -8.14 4.57
N SER A 28 -6.39 -7.87 5.88
CA SER A 28 -6.85 -6.57 6.41
C SER A 28 -6.00 -5.42 5.90
N LEU A 29 -4.68 -5.54 5.98
CA LEU A 29 -3.74 -4.52 5.50
C LEU A 29 -3.93 -4.24 4.00
N VAL A 30 -4.09 -5.27 3.17
CA VAL A 30 -4.37 -5.10 1.74
C VAL A 30 -5.67 -4.34 1.50
N LYS A 31 -6.73 -4.62 2.28
CA LYS A 31 -8.00 -3.89 2.18
C LYS A 31 -7.85 -2.44 2.62
N ASP A 32 -7.18 -2.20 3.74
CA ASP A 32 -6.99 -0.87 4.31
C ASP A 32 -6.13 0.01 3.39
N THR A 33 -5.05 -0.53 2.81
CA THR A 33 -4.21 0.19 1.84
C THR A 33 -4.94 0.43 0.52
N SER A 34 -5.68 -0.55 0.01
CA SER A 34 -6.46 -0.39 -1.22
C SER A 34 -7.57 0.64 -1.05
N LEU A 35 -8.26 0.65 0.08
CA LEU A 35 -9.31 1.62 0.40
C LEU A 35 -8.73 3.03 0.55
N ALA A 36 -7.62 3.17 1.27
CA ALA A 36 -6.92 4.44 1.39
C ALA A 36 -6.50 4.97 0.00
N ALA A 37 -5.79 4.16 -0.79
CA ALA A 37 -5.34 4.53 -2.13
C ALA A 37 -6.51 4.89 -3.07
N ALA A 38 -7.61 4.14 -3.02
CA ALA A 38 -8.78 4.40 -3.85
C ALA A 38 -9.48 5.73 -3.52
N ILE A 39 -9.36 6.24 -2.29
CA ILE A 39 -9.92 7.54 -1.88
C ILE A 39 -8.94 8.68 -2.18
N THR A 40 -7.65 8.50 -1.89
CA THR A 40 -6.64 9.55 -2.06
C THR A 40 -6.45 9.93 -3.54
N VAL A 41 -6.60 8.99 -4.47
CA VAL A 41 -6.42 9.25 -5.91
C VAL A 41 -7.47 10.21 -6.47
N PRO A 42 -8.79 9.98 -6.31
CA PRO A 42 -9.83 10.94 -6.70
C PRO A 42 -9.68 12.30 -6.00
N GLU A 43 -9.32 12.31 -4.71
CA GLU A 43 -9.12 13.56 -3.96
C GLU A 43 -7.97 14.39 -4.53
N MET A 44 -6.84 13.74 -4.82
CA MET A 44 -5.68 14.39 -5.43
C MET A 44 -6.00 14.90 -6.84
N PHE A 45 -6.75 14.13 -7.62
CA PHE A 45 -7.19 14.54 -8.97
C PHE A 45 -8.14 15.74 -8.91
N GLN A 46 -9.10 15.76 -7.96
CA GLN A 46 -9.96 16.93 -7.75
C GLN A 46 -9.16 18.15 -7.29
N ALA A 47 -8.18 17.98 -6.40
CA ALA A 47 -7.31 19.07 -5.98
C ALA A 47 -6.52 19.65 -7.16
N ALA A 48 -5.96 18.79 -8.02
CA ALA A 48 -5.28 19.21 -9.24
C ALA A 48 -6.22 20.00 -10.16
N GLN A 49 -7.45 19.51 -10.41
CA GLN A 49 -8.43 20.22 -11.23
C GLN A 49 -8.81 21.61 -10.67
N ARG A 50 -8.92 21.76 -9.35
CA ARG A 50 -9.19 23.07 -8.72
C ARG A 50 -8.06 24.06 -8.98
N ILE A 51 -6.81 23.61 -8.87
CA ILE A 51 -5.64 24.46 -9.11
C ILE A 51 -5.48 24.76 -10.61
N VAL A 52 -5.78 23.81 -11.49
CA VAL A 52 -5.81 24.05 -12.95
C VAL A 52 -6.85 25.11 -13.31
N ALA A 53 -8.01 25.11 -12.66
CA ALA A 53 -9.06 26.11 -12.90
C ALA A 53 -8.64 27.55 -12.51
N THR A 54 -7.68 27.71 -11.61
CA THR A 54 -7.16 29.03 -11.22
C THR A 54 -5.88 29.41 -11.95
N THR A 55 -5.05 28.44 -12.32
CA THR A 55 -3.71 28.66 -12.87
C THR A 55 -3.68 28.59 -14.41
N TYR A 56 -4.71 28.00 -15.03
CA TYR A 56 -4.83 27.78 -16.49
C TYR A 56 -3.65 27.03 -17.14
N GLU A 57 -2.81 26.37 -16.34
CA GLU A 57 -1.67 25.55 -16.81
C GLU A 57 -1.90 24.05 -16.51
N PRO A 58 -2.75 23.35 -17.30
CA PRO A 58 -3.10 21.95 -17.04
C PRO A 58 -1.93 20.96 -17.20
N LEU A 59 -1.00 21.25 -18.11
CA LEU A 59 0.05 20.29 -18.48
C LEU A 59 1.06 20.07 -17.35
N ILE A 60 1.52 21.14 -16.71
CA ILE A 60 2.47 21.07 -15.59
C ILE A 60 1.82 20.39 -14.38
N LEU A 61 0.58 20.77 -14.06
CA LEU A 61 -0.13 20.25 -12.89
C LEU A 61 -0.49 18.76 -12.99
N TYR A 62 -0.90 18.29 -14.17
CA TYR A 62 -1.20 16.87 -14.34
C TYR A 62 0.06 15.99 -14.35
N VAL A 63 1.19 16.51 -14.85
CA VAL A 63 2.49 15.82 -14.75
C VAL A 63 2.95 15.73 -13.30
N GLU A 64 2.79 16.79 -12.51
CA GLU A 64 3.11 16.78 -11.08
C GLU A 64 2.23 15.80 -10.30
N ALA A 65 0.91 15.82 -10.53
CA ALA A 65 -0.02 14.86 -9.93
C ALA A 65 0.30 13.41 -10.34
N ALA A 66 0.69 13.17 -11.59
CA ALA A 66 1.11 11.86 -12.07
C ALA A 66 2.42 11.40 -11.41
N ALA A 67 3.39 12.29 -11.21
CA ALA A 67 4.64 11.99 -10.52
C ALA A 67 4.41 11.67 -9.04
N LEU A 68 3.54 12.40 -8.35
CA LEU A 68 3.14 12.13 -6.97
C LEU A 68 2.40 10.79 -6.85
N TYR A 69 1.50 10.49 -7.80
CA TYR A 69 0.82 9.19 -7.85
C TYR A 69 1.82 8.03 -8.08
N LEU A 70 2.77 8.21 -8.99
CA LEU A 70 3.80 7.21 -9.27
C LEU A 70 4.65 6.95 -8.01
N ALA A 71 5.08 8.01 -7.31
CA ALA A 71 5.84 7.88 -6.08
C ALA A 71 5.06 7.13 -4.99
N LEU A 72 3.77 7.44 -4.82
CA LEU A 72 2.90 6.81 -3.81
C LEU A 72 2.58 5.35 -4.14
N SER A 73 2.38 5.01 -5.43
CA SER A 73 2.02 3.64 -5.85
C SER A 73 3.22 2.72 -6.11
N SER A 74 4.42 3.27 -6.28
CA SER A 74 5.65 2.48 -6.46
C SER A 74 6.18 1.79 -5.18
N VAL A 75 5.49 1.98 -4.05
CA VAL A 75 5.79 1.40 -2.73
C VAL A 75 4.79 0.32 -2.37
#